data_AF-A0A967LXZ5-F1
#
_entry.id   AF-A0A967LXZ5-F1
#
_cell.length_a   1.000
_cell.length_b   1.000
_cell.length_c   1.000
_cell.angle_alpha   90.00
_cell.angle_beta   90.00
_cell.angle_gamma   90.00
#
_symmetry.space_group_name_H-M   'P 1'
#
loop_
_entity.id
_entity.type
_entity.pdbx_description
1 polymer ?
#
loop_
_entity_poly.entity_id
_entity_poly.type
_entity_poly.pdbx_seq_one_letter_code
_entity_poly.pdbx_strand_id
1 'polypeptide(L)'
;MDPWKYYNITHKRHQLCNPLNTEKFERLCQLLQLKRGERVLDIACGKGEFLVRLAELYGITGVGVDISPYCIRDCVEKRRRRVPDSDIEFVEMDGADYRPEVLSSFDAALCIGASWVYGGHR
;
A
#
# COMPACT_ATOMS: atom_id res chain seq x y z
N MET A 1 -21.35 13.63 1.97
CA MET A 1 -21.07 12.69 3.09
C MET A 1 -19.66 12.18 2.88
N ASP A 2 -18.81 12.16 3.91
CA ASP A 2 -17.45 11.62 3.80
C ASP A 2 -17.49 10.11 4.06
N PRO A 3 -17.44 9.25 3.01
CA PRO A 3 -17.49 7.80 3.19
C PRO A 3 -16.24 7.27 3.91
N TRP A 4 -15.09 7.92 3.74
CA TRP A 4 -13.80 7.47 4.27
C TRP A 4 -13.76 7.55 5.79
N LYS A 5 -14.47 8.52 6.38
CA LYS A 5 -14.68 8.58 7.84
C LYS A 5 -15.31 7.30 8.39
N TYR A 6 -16.31 6.74 7.72
CA TYR A 6 -16.99 5.52 8.20
C TYR A 6 -16.11 4.29 8.01
N TYR A 7 -15.41 4.19 6.88
CA TYR A 7 -14.43 3.12 6.68
C TYR A 7 -13.29 3.18 7.69
N ASN A 8 -12.84 4.37 8.08
CA ASN A 8 -11.86 4.53 9.14
C ASN A 8 -12.37 3.98 10.48
N ILE A 9 -13.65 4.18 10.81
CA ILE A 9 -14.23 3.62 12.04
C ILE A 9 -14.27 2.09 11.96
N THR A 10 -14.78 1.52 10.86
CA THR A 10 -14.93 0.06 10.71
C THR A 10 -13.57 -0.64 10.61
N HIS A 11 -12.59 -0.03 9.95
CA HIS A 11 -11.25 -0.57 9.78
C HIS A 11 -10.25 -0.10 10.85
N LYS A 12 -10.69 0.60 11.89
CA LYS A 12 -9.81 1.20 12.90
C LYS A 12 -8.77 0.23 13.45
N ARG A 13 -9.18 -1.01 13.72
CA ARG A 13 -8.33 -2.07 14.31
C ARG A 13 -7.80 -3.08 13.30
N HIS A 14 -8.11 -2.92 12.02
CA HIS A 14 -7.61 -3.81 10.98
C HIS A 14 -6.16 -3.44 10.67
N GLN A 15 -5.30 -4.47 10.59
CA GLN A 15 -3.96 -4.34 10.01
C GLN A 15 -4.04 -4.37 8.48
N LEU A 16 -4.84 -5.31 7.95
CA LEU A 16 -5.12 -5.52 6.53
C LEU A 16 -6.58 -5.16 6.25
N CYS A 17 -6.82 -4.30 5.26
CA CYS A 17 -8.17 -3.92 4.82
C CYS A 17 -8.68 -4.84 3.69
N ASN A 18 -8.42 -6.13 3.83
CA ASN A 18 -8.74 -7.17 2.85
C ASN A 18 -9.11 -8.47 3.58
N PRO A 19 -9.88 -9.39 2.96
CA PRO A 19 -10.21 -10.70 3.53
C PRO A 19 -9.01 -11.66 3.48
N LEU A 20 -7.90 -11.26 4.10
CA LEU A 20 -6.64 -11.99 4.19
C LEU A 20 -6.28 -12.21 5.66
N ASN A 21 -5.92 -13.44 6.00
CA ASN A 21 -5.27 -13.71 7.28
C ASN A 21 -3.76 -13.42 7.18
N THR A 22 -3.10 -13.36 8.33
CA THR A 22 -1.65 -13.07 8.41
C THR A 22 -0.82 -14.09 7.64
N GLU A 23 -1.18 -15.37 7.68
CA GLU A 23 -0.42 -16.43 6.98
C GLU A 23 -0.42 -16.23 5.46
N LYS A 24 -1.59 -15.98 4.85
CA LYS A 24 -1.70 -15.70 3.41
C LYS A 24 -0.98 -14.40 3.04
N PHE A 25 -1.08 -13.38 3.89
CA PHE A 25 -0.38 -12.12 3.70
C PHE A 25 1.14 -12.32 3.68
N GLU A 26 1.70 -12.99 4.70
CA GLU A 26 3.14 -13.28 4.76
C GLU A 26 3.59 -14.14 3.58
N ARG A 27 2.79 -15.14 3.20
CA ARG A 27 3.10 -15.98 2.03
C ARG A 27 3.14 -15.17 0.74
N LEU A 28 2.18 -14.27 0.54
CA LEU A 28 2.15 -13.40 -0.64
C LEU A 28 3.38 -12.48 -0.69
N CYS A 29 3.75 -11.86 0.44
CA CYS A 29 4.96 -11.06 0.52
C CYS A 29 6.22 -11.88 0.16
N GLN A 30 6.34 -13.10 0.70
CA GLN A 30 7.47 -13.99 0.43
C GLN A 30 7.60 -14.43 -1.04
N LEU A 31 6.46 -14.57 -1.74
CA LEU A 31 6.43 -14.99 -3.15
C LEU A 31 6.96 -13.92 -4.12
N LEU A 32 7.00 -12.65 -3.72
CA LEU A 32 7.50 -11.59 -4.60
C LEU A 32 9.02 -11.67 -4.82
N GLN A 33 9.77 -12.25 -3.88
CA GLN A 33 11.22 -12.48 -3.99
C GLN A 33 12.01 -11.24 -4.45
N LEU A 34 11.59 -10.07 -3.98
CA LEU A 34 12.20 -8.79 -4.35
C LEU A 34 13.64 -8.68 -3.85
N LYS A 35 14.44 -7.90 -4.56
CA LYS A 35 15.81 -7.55 -4.18
C LYS A 35 15.83 -6.20 -3.48
N ARG A 36 16.89 -5.99 -2.70
CA ARG A 36 17.12 -4.72 -2.03
C ARG A 36 17.21 -3.58 -3.03
N GLY A 37 16.50 -2.49 -2.74
CA GLY A 37 16.44 -1.31 -3.58
C GLY A 37 15.43 -1.39 -4.72
N GLU A 38 14.83 -2.55 -5.01
CA GLU A 38 13.72 -2.62 -5.97
C GLU A 38 12.56 -1.75 -5.52
N ARG A 39 11.86 -1.14 -6.49
CA ARG A 39 10.86 -0.11 -6.25
C ARG A 39 9.46 -0.65 -6.47
N VAL A 40 8.60 -0.51 -5.48
CA VAL A 40 7.23 -1.05 -5.48
C VAL A 40 6.20 0.06 -5.51
N LEU A 41 5.20 -0.08 -6.37
CA LEU A 41 3.98 0.73 -6.37
C LEU A 41 2.84 -0.05 -5.74
N ASP A 42 2.07 0.55 -4.83
CA ASP A 42 0.85 -0.03 -4.26
C ASP A 42 -0.33 0.93 -4.42
N ILE A 43 -1.24 0.62 -5.34
CA ILE A 43 -2.42 1.44 -5.66
C ILE A 43 -3.60 1.01 -4.79
N ALA A 44 -4.22 2.01 -4.14
CA ALA A 44 -5.17 1.81 -3.05
C ALA A 44 -4.55 0.97 -1.93
N CYS A 45 -3.40 1.45 -1.43
CA CYS A 45 -2.56 0.73 -0.48
C CYS A 45 -3.21 0.52 0.90
N GLY A 46 -4.38 1.10 1.15
CA GLY A 46 -5.05 1.10 2.44
C GLY A 46 -4.10 1.63 3.51
N LYS A 47 -3.90 0.86 4.58
CA LYS A 47 -3.00 1.23 5.69
C LYS A 47 -1.52 0.91 5.41
N GLY A 48 -1.12 0.65 4.16
CA GLY A 48 0.28 0.52 3.75
C GLY A 48 1.00 -0.71 4.29
N GLU A 49 0.26 -1.75 4.69
CA GLU A 49 0.86 -2.93 5.33
C GLU A 49 1.78 -3.72 4.39
N PHE A 50 1.42 -3.84 3.11
CA PHE A 50 2.26 -4.52 2.11
C PHE A 50 3.60 -3.81 1.95
N LEU A 51 3.62 -2.51 1.64
CA LEU A 51 4.87 -1.77 1.46
C LEU A 51 5.77 -1.80 2.69
N VAL A 52 5.20 -1.57 3.88
CA VAL A 52 5.99 -1.62 5.12
C VAL A 52 6.57 -3.03 5.33
N ARG A 53 5.79 -4.09 5.10
CA ARG A 53 6.27 -5.45 5.26
C ARG A 53 7.33 -5.83 4.23
N LEU A 54 7.17 -5.40 2.98
CA LEU A 54 8.16 -5.63 1.92
C LEU A 54 9.46 -4.86 2.20
N ALA A 55 9.39 -3.66 2.78
CA ALA A 55 10.58 -2.95 3.24
C ALA A 55 11.30 -3.70 4.37
N GLU A 56 10.58 -4.26 5.34
CA GLU A 56 11.17 -5.10 6.39
C GLU A 56 11.85 -6.36 5.84
N LEU A 57 11.24 -7.02 4.85
CA LEU A 57 11.73 -8.28 4.30
C LEU A 57 12.88 -8.10 3.32
N TYR A 58 12.80 -7.08 2.47
CA TYR A 58 13.64 -6.97 1.28
C TYR A 58 14.43 -5.66 1.22
N GLY A 59 14.09 -4.64 2.01
CA GLY A 59 14.71 -3.32 1.93
C GLY A 59 14.38 -2.61 0.60
N ILE A 60 13.11 -2.68 0.18
CA ILE A 60 12.61 -2.00 -1.02
C ILE A 60 12.43 -0.50 -0.79
N THR A 61 12.29 0.21 -1.90
CA THR A 61 11.76 1.58 -1.96
C THR A 61 10.33 1.52 -2.53
N GLY A 62 9.54 2.59 -2.42
CA GLY A 62 8.20 2.53 -3.02
C GLY A 62 7.29 3.72 -2.83
N VAL A 63 6.12 3.62 -3.46
CA VAL A 63 5.05 4.60 -3.36
C VAL A 63 3.74 3.87 -3.07
N GLY A 64 3.06 4.29 -2.01
CA GLY A 64 1.70 3.86 -1.69
C GLY A 64 0.72 4.98 -2.00
N VAL A 65 -0.32 4.68 -2.76
CA VAL A 65 -1.37 5.65 -3.11
C VAL A 65 -2.67 5.23 -2.48
N ASP A 66 -3.33 6.12 -1.76
CA ASP A 66 -4.68 5.87 -1.26
C ASP A 66 -5.49 7.17 -1.19
N ILE A 67 -6.76 7.09 -1.54
CA ILE A 67 -7.67 8.25 -1.55
C ILE A 67 -8.14 8.65 -0.15
N SER A 68 -8.00 7.76 0.84
CA SER A 68 -8.46 8.01 2.21
C SER A 68 -7.39 8.77 3.01
N PRO A 69 -7.65 10.01 3.44
CA PRO A 69 -6.73 10.74 4.35
C PRO A 69 -6.50 10.00 5.66
N TYR A 70 -7.46 9.14 6.07
CA TYR A 70 -7.34 8.34 7.28
C TYR A 70 -6.33 7.20 7.12
N CYS A 71 -6.35 6.53 5.96
CA CYS A 71 -5.39 5.49 5.62
C CYS A 71 -3.98 6.06 5.48
N ILE A 72 -3.82 7.20 4.80
CA ILE A 72 -2.52 7.84 4.60
C ILE A 72 -1.87 8.23 5.94
N ARG A 73 -2.65 8.75 6.90
CA ARG A 73 -2.12 8.99 8.25
C ARG A 73 -1.63 7.71 8.92
N ASP A 74 -2.41 6.63 8.87
CA ASP A 74 -1.99 5.33 9.41
C ASP A 74 -0.72 4.81 8.72
N CYS A 75 -0.58 5.01 7.41
CA CYS A 75 0.62 4.64 6.65
C CYS A 75 1.87 5.39 7.12
N VAL A 76 1.78 6.71 7.24
CA VAL A 76 2.90 7.57 7.68
C VAL A 76 3.33 7.20 9.10
N GLU A 77 2.38 7.01 10.03
CA GLU A 77 2.66 6.55 11.38
C GLU A 77 3.32 5.17 11.39
N LYS A 78 2.81 4.24 10.58
CA LYS A 78 3.34 2.88 10.47
C LYS A 78 4.76 2.84 9.92
N ARG A 79 5.06 3.58 8.84
CA ARG A 79 6.41 3.72 8.29
C ARG A 79 7.37 4.26 9.33
N ARG A 80 7.02 5.38 9.97
CA ARG A 80 7.85 6.00 11.02
C ARG A 80 8.19 5.03 12.15
N ARG A 81 7.26 4.16 12.52
CA ARG A 81 7.45 3.20 13.62
C ARG A 81 8.28 1.97 13.23
N ARG A 82 8.05 1.42 12.04
CA ARG A 82 8.55 0.08 11.65
C ARG A 82 9.75 0.13 10.73
N VAL A 83 9.81 1.12 9.86
CA VAL A 83 10.82 1.26 8.80
C VAL A 83 11.20 2.74 8.61
N PRO A 84 11.66 3.45 9.67
CA PRO A 84 11.90 4.90 9.64
C PRO A 84 12.89 5.35 8.55
N ASP A 85 13.82 4.47 8.18
CA ASP A 85 14.87 4.72 7.18
C ASP A 85 14.48 4.26 5.76
N SER A 86 13.29 3.69 5.58
CA SER A 86 12.82 3.27 4.25
C SER A 86 12.48 4.45 3.36
N ASP A 87 12.83 4.35 2.08
CA ASP A 87 12.40 5.28 1.04
C ASP A 87 11.01 4.88 0.52
N ILE A 88 10.02 4.99 1.40
CA ILE A 88 8.60 4.78 1.07
C ILE A 88 7.86 6.11 1.22
N GLU A 89 7.20 6.51 0.14
CA GLU A 89 6.29 7.65 0.09
C GLU A 89 4.83 7.18 0.14
N PHE A 90 3.97 7.95 0.81
CA PHE A 90 2.52 7.75 0.78
C PHE A 90 1.83 9.01 0.27
N VAL A 91 1.01 8.85 -0.77
CA VAL A 91 0.36 9.95 -1.48
C VAL A 91 -1.15 9.85 -1.32
N GLU A 92 -1.77 10.91 -0.81
CA GLU A 92 -3.23 11.05 -0.76
C GLU A 92 -3.75 11.48 -2.13
N MET A 93 -4.27 10.53 -2.91
CA MET A 93 -4.90 10.82 -4.21
C MET A 93 -5.76 9.64 -4.70
N ASP A 94 -6.58 9.89 -5.71
CA ASP A 94 -7.20 8.80 -6.46
C ASP A 94 -6.11 8.00 -7.19
N GLY A 95 -6.11 6.68 -6.99
CA GLY A 95 -5.18 5.77 -7.65
C GLY A 95 -5.28 5.79 -9.17
N ALA A 96 -6.46 6.09 -9.72
CA ALA A 96 -6.67 6.22 -11.17
C ALA A 96 -5.93 7.41 -11.78
N ASP A 97 -5.63 8.43 -10.96
CA ASP A 97 -4.96 9.66 -11.35
C ASP A 97 -3.45 9.61 -11.12
N TYR A 98 -2.94 8.60 -10.41
CA TYR A 98 -1.51 8.47 -10.15
C TYR A 98 -0.72 8.28 -11.45
N ARG A 99 0.31 9.12 -11.65
CA ARG A 99 1.23 9.05 -12.80
C ARG A 99 2.67 9.13 -12.27
N PRO A 100 3.51 8.11 -12.52
CA PRO A 100 4.91 8.22 -12.15
C PRO A 100 5.63 9.23 -13.07
N GLU A 101 6.60 9.94 -12.53
CA GLU A 101 7.45 10.87 -13.30
C GLU A 101 8.22 10.14 -14.41
N VAL A 102 8.67 8.91 -14.12
CA VAL A 102 9.39 8.05 -15.04
C VAL A 102 8.56 6.80 -15.27
N LEU A 103 8.19 6.54 -16.53
CA LEU A 103 7.51 5.31 -16.90
C LEU A 103 8.42 4.10 -16.68
N SER A 104 7.83 2.95 -16.33
CA SER A 104 8.57 1.71 -16.04
C SER A 104 9.62 1.84 -14.92
N SER A 105 9.38 2.73 -13.95
CA SER A 105 10.26 2.94 -12.80
C SER A 105 10.02 2.00 -11.62
N PHE A 106 9.14 1.01 -11.76
CA PHE A 106 8.74 0.09 -10.69
C PHE A 106 9.04 -1.35 -11.11
N ASP A 107 9.62 -2.11 -10.19
CA ASP A 107 9.91 -3.53 -10.36
C ASP A 107 8.68 -4.39 -10.04
N ALA A 108 7.77 -3.87 -9.21
CA ALA A 108 6.47 -4.47 -8.94
C ALA A 108 5.39 -3.40 -8.76
N ALA A 109 4.17 -3.72 -9.21
CA ALA A 109 2.97 -2.90 -8.99
C ALA A 109 1.86 -3.77 -8.39
N LEU A 110 1.25 -3.28 -7.31
CA LEU A 110 0.19 -3.95 -6.56
C LEU A 110 -1.09 -3.12 -6.65
N CYS A 111 -2.22 -3.82 -6.72
CA CYS A 111 -3.56 -3.26 -6.52
C CYS A 111 -4.43 -4.39 -5.96
N ILE A 112 -4.35 -4.61 -4.65
CA ILE A 112 -4.87 -5.83 -4.03
C ILE A 112 -6.27 -5.58 -3.50
N GLY A 113 -7.25 -6.15 -4.21
CA GLY A 113 -8.65 -6.09 -3.83
C GLY A 113 -9.28 -4.72 -4.02
N ALA A 114 -8.75 -3.88 -4.92
CA ALA A 114 -9.19 -2.50 -5.12
C ALA A 114 -9.35 -2.10 -6.61
N SER A 115 -9.65 -3.07 -7.49
CA SER A 115 -9.79 -2.82 -8.94
C SER A 115 -10.90 -1.84 -9.31
N TRP A 116 -11.84 -1.55 -8.39
CA TRP A 116 -12.85 -0.50 -8.57
C TRP A 116 -12.25 0.88 -8.83
N VAL A 117 -10.99 1.12 -8.41
CA VAL A 117 -10.21 2.32 -8.78
C VAL A 117 -10.22 2.52 -10.30
N TYR A 118 -10.21 1.42 -11.06
CA TYR A 118 -10.19 1.42 -12.53
C TYR A 118 -11.53 1.02 -13.15
N GLY A 119 -12.63 1.12 -12.41
CA GLY A 119 -13.96 0.70 -12.88
C GLY A 119 -14.24 -0.79 -12.74
N GLY A 120 -13.42 -1.53 -12.00
CA GLY A 120 -13.64 -2.95 -11.66
C GLY A 120 -13.20 -3.94 -12.73
N HIS A 121 -13.60 -5.20 -12.55
CA HIS A 121 -13.37 -6.27 -13.53
C HIS A 121 -14.59 -6.38 -14.46
N ARG A 122 -14.35 -6.58 -15.76
CA ARG A 122 -15.38 -6.90 -16.76
C ARG A 122 -15.17 -8.33 -17.25
#